data_AF-A0A0A8YY89-F1
#
_entry.id   AF-A0A0A8YY89-F1
#
_cell.length_a   1.000
_cell.length_b   1.000
_cell.length_c   1.000
_cell.angle_alpha   90.00
_cell.angle_beta   90.00
_cell.angle_gamma   90.00
#
_symmetry.space_group_name_H-M   'P 1'
#
loop_
_entity.id
_entity.type
_entity.pdbx_description
1 polymer ?
#
loop_
_entity_poly.entity_id
_entity_poly.type
_entity_poly.pdbx_seq_one_letter_code
_entity_poly.pdbx_strand_id
1 'polypeptide(L)'
;MPNTQEHSCTDVSCVLEKVSEKLNGLIKEDCSRRSRALTRCDCPAQLVVRLDRSCGIWYVHNFVDEHNHRLATPDEAPFLWSHRKKKDFLRTEIMSMEAVGIRKHVMMDVLKCRYGGYDAKSNWTYSMSGTGMSSVHFNQS
;
A
#
# COMPACT_ATOMS: atom_id res chain seq x y z
N MET A 1 40.57 -5.12 16.76
CA MET A 1 39.16 -5.57 16.65
C MET A 1 38.41 -5.07 17.88
N PRO A 2 37.65 -3.97 17.81
CA PRO A 2 36.63 -3.70 18.80
C PRO A 2 35.24 -4.09 18.26
N ASN A 3 34.50 -4.69 19.18
CA ASN A 3 33.16 -5.24 19.11
C ASN A 3 32.11 -4.26 18.56
N THR A 4 31.45 -4.63 17.46
CA THR A 4 30.31 -3.89 16.92
C THR A 4 29.07 -4.26 17.73
N GLN A 5 28.74 -3.46 18.74
CA GLN A 5 27.40 -3.52 19.32
C GLN A 5 26.40 -3.06 18.27
N GLU A 6 25.59 -4.01 17.78
CA GLU A 6 24.39 -3.74 17.03
C GLU A 6 23.45 -2.90 17.90
N HIS A 7 23.37 -1.61 17.63
CA HIS A 7 22.35 -0.74 18.21
C HIS A 7 21.02 -1.05 17.53
N SER A 8 20.33 -2.10 18.00
CA SER A 8 18.92 -2.30 17.70
C SER A 8 18.16 -1.13 18.31
N CYS A 9 17.53 -0.32 17.44
CA CYS A 9 16.75 0.83 17.86
C CYS A 9 15.41 0.36 18.46
N THR A 10 15.44 -0.26 19.64
CA THR A 10 14.26 -0.60 20.44
C THR A 10 14.06 0.34 21.63
N ASP A 11 14.92 1.34 21.81
CA ASP A 11 14.80 2.30 22.90
C ASP A 11 13.66 3.28 22.66
N VAL A 12 12.52 2.98 23.29
CA VAL A 12 11.29 3.79 23.27
C VAL A 12 11.55 5.22 23.77
N SER A 13 12.56 5.44 24.62
CA SER A 13 12.93 6.78 25.13
C SER A 13 13.45 7.70 24.03
N CYS A 14 14.33 7.18 23.16
CA CYS A 14 14.88 7.93 22.03
C CYS A 14 13.79 8.32 21.02
N VAL A 15 12.75 7.49 20.89
CA VAL A 15 11.59 7.78 20.03
C VAL A 15 10.74 8.91 20.60
N LEU A 16 10.51 8.94 21.92
CA LEU A 16 9.72 9.98 22.57
C LEU A 16 10.40 11.35 22.54
N GLU A 17 11.72 11.41 22.75
CA GLU A 17 12.51 12.65 22.65
C GLU A 17 12.50 13.20 21.22
N LYS A 18 12.77 12.35 20.21
CA LYS A 18 12.73 12.75 18.79
C LYS A 18 11.35 13.20 18.33
N VAL A 19 10.28 12.61 18.86
CA VAL A 19 8.89 13.01 18.57
C VAL A 19 8.57 14.38 19.20
N SER A 20 9.01 14.61 20.43
CA SER A 20 8.81 15.88 21.15
C SER A 20 9.51 17.06 20.47
N GLU A 21 10.79 16.90 20.11
CA GLU A 21 11.57 17.95 19.44
C GLU A 21 11.01 18.29 18.05
N LYS A 22 10.55 17.26 17.31
CA LYS A 22 9.96 17.45 15.98
C LYS A 22 8.59 18.12 16.03
N LEU A 23 7.76 17.82 17.03
CA LEU A 23 6.45 18.47 17.23
C LEU A 23 6.58 19.99 17.37
N ASN A 24 7.65 20.47 18.03
CA ASN A 24 7.90 21.89 18.25
C ASN A 24 8.36 22.66 16.99
N GLY A 25 8.90 21.99 15.97
CA GLY A 25 9.43 22.64 14.75
C GLY A 25 8.42 22.83 13.60
N LEU A 26 7.21 22.25 13.69
CA LEU A 26 6.32 22.04 12.54
C LEU A 26 5.16 23.07 12.43
N ILE A 27 5.30 24.27 13.00
CA ILE A 27 4.24 25.30 12.94
C ILE A 27 4.33 26.14 11.65
N LYS A 28 5.45 26.13 10.92
CA LYS A 28 5.68 27.17 9.91
C LYS A 28 6.31 26.66 8.61
N GLU A 29 5.58 25.89 7.81
CA GLU A 29 5.88 25.78 6.37
C GLU A 29 4.59 25.73 5.56
N ASP A 30 4.47 26.69 4.64
CA ASP A 30 3.34 26.86 3.72
C ASP A 30 3.32 25.72 2.69
N CYS A 31 2.35 24.81 2.83
CA CYS A 31 2.19 23.63 1.99
C CYS A 31 1.47 23.97 0.67
N SER A 32 2.12 24.73 -0.21
CA SER A 32 1.68 24.85 -1.59
C SER A 32 1.72 23.48 -2.28
N ARG A 33 0.55 22.98 -2.70
CA ARG A 33 0.43 21.66 -3.34
C ARG A 33 1.05 21.70 -4.74
N ARG A 34 2.10 20.91 -4.97
CA ARG A 34 2.68 20.68 -6.30
C ARG A 34 1.60 20.23 -7.30
N SER A 35 1.64 20.74 -8.53
CA SER A 35 0.78 20.27 -9.62
C SER A 35 0.97 18.76 -9.82
N ARG A 36 -0.14 18.04 -9.97
CA ARG A 36 -0.10 16.59 -10.18
C ARG A 36 0.21 16.30 -11.64
N ALA A 37 1.14 15.38 -11.90
CA ALA A 37 1.35 14.85 -13.24
C ALA A 37 0.09 14.15 -13.76
N LEU A 38 -0.13 14.16 -15.08
CA LEU A 38 -1.15 13.35 -15.72
C LEU A 38 -0.80 11.86 -15.54
N THR A 39 -1.67 11.10 -14.87
CA THR A 39 -1.45 9.67 -14.59
C THR A 39 -2.34 8.75 -15.44
N ARG A 40 -3.09 9.29 -16.39
CA ARG A 40 -3.99 8.51 -17.28
C ARG A 40 -3.40 8.49 -18.69
N CYS A 41 -3.35 7.30 -19.29
CA CYS A 41 -2.77 7.02 -20.61
C CYS A 41 -3.83 6.62 -21.66
N ASP A 42 -5.12 6.88 -21.38
CA ASP A 42 -6.25 6.55 -22.26
C ASP A 42 -6.19 5.12 -22.82
N CYS A 43 -5.87 4.16 -21.94
CA CYS A 43 -5.77 2.75 -22.26
C CYS A 43 -7.16 2.16 -22.57
N PRO A 44 -7.32 1.39 -23.68
CA PRO A 44 -8.61 0.82 -24.06
C PRO A 44 -9.00 -0.40 -23.20
N ALA A 45 -8.07 -0.94 -22.40
CA ALA A 45 -8.31 -2.10 -21.55
C ALA A 45 -9.50 -1.87 -20.60
N GLN A 46 -10.43 -2.82 -20.58
CA GLN A 46 -11.71 -2.68 -19.90
C GLN A 46 -12.26 -4.03 -19.44
N LEU A 47 -12.87 -4.05 -18.25
CA LEU A 47 -13.73 -5.13 -17.78
C LEU A 47 -15.09 -4.54 -17.39
N VAL A 48 -16.15 -4.91 -18.11
CA VAL A 48 -17.54 -4.53 -17.80
C VAL A 48 -18.25 -5.72 -17.19
N VAL A 49 -18.66 -5.59 -15.94
CA VAL A 49 -19.49 -6.58 -15.24
C VAL A 49 -20.90 -6.03 -15.10
N ARG A 50 -21.91 -6.83 -15.41
CA ARG A 50 -23.33 -6.49 -15.25
C ARG A 50 -24.02 -7.50 -14.35
N LEU A 51 -25.04 -7.04 -13.64
CA LEU A 51 -25.94 -7.88 -12.86
C LEU A 51 -27.18 -8.19 -13.72
N ASP A 52 -27.42 -9.46 -13.98
CA ASP A 52 -28.73 -9.90 -14.43
C ASP A 52 -29.69 -9.86 -13.23
N ARG A 53 -30.65 -8.94 -13.27
CA ARG A 53 -31.62 -8.74 -12.19
C ARG A 53 -32.67 -9.85 -12.11
N SER A 54 -32.85 -10.62 -13.18
CA SER A 54 -33.85 -11.69 -13.24
C SER A 54 -33.39 -12.93 -12.46
N CYS A 55 -32.12 -13.30 -12.58
CA CYS A 55 -31.53 -14.44 -11.89
C CYS A 55 -30.59 -14.06 -10.73
N GLY A 56 -30.25 -12.77 -10.58
CA GLY A 56 -29.35 -12.28 -9.53
C GLY A 56 -27.86 -12.59 -9.78
N ILE A 57 -27.51 -12.97 -11.01
CA ILE A 57 -26.15 -13.42 -11.36
C ILE A 57 -25.36 -12.27 -11.99
N TRP A 58 -24.11 -12.11 -11.57
CA TRP A 58 -23.15 -11.21 -12.21
C TRP A 58 -22.46 -11.90 -13.38
N TYR A 59 -22.38 -11.22 -14.51
CA TYR A 59 -21.69 -11.72 -15.71
C TYR A 59 -20.78 -10.65 -16.32
N VAL A 60 -19.76 -11.10 -17.04
CA VAL A 60 -18.87 -10.22 -17.81
C VAL A 60 -19.55 -9.88 -19.13
N HIS A 61 -19.89 -8.61 -19.33
CA HIS A 61 -20.53 -8.11 -20.55
C HIS A 61 -19.52 -7.75 -21.64
N ASN A 62 -18.39 -7.15 -21.25
CA ASN A 62 -17.33 -6.79 -22.18
C ASN A 62 -15.97 -6.96 -21.51
N PHE A 63 -15.00 -7.48 -22.25
CA PHE A 63 -13.62 -7.63 -21.79
C PHE A 63 -12.67 -7.28 -22.93
N VAL A 64 -11.82 -6.28 -22.71
CA VAL A 64 -10.76 -5.84 -23.62
C VAL A 64 -9.45 -5.97 -22.87
N ASP A 65 -8.60 -6.90 -23.31
CA ASP A 65 -7.29 -7.18 -22.72
C ASP A 65 -6.14 -6.41 -23.40
N GLU A 66 -6.43 -5.69 -24.49
CA GLU A 66 -5.42 -4.94 -25.22
C GLU A 66 -4.97 -3.70 -24.43
N HIS A 67 -3.67 -3.60 -24.21
CA HIS A 67 -3.05 -2.48 -23.51
C HIS A 67 -2.17 -1.67 -24.45
N ASN A 68 -2.27 -0.33 -24.38
CA ASN A 68 -1.38 0.59 -25.09
C ASN A 68 -0.12 0.97 -24.29
N HIS A 69 0.10 0.32 -23.14
CA HIS A 69 1.22 0.56 -22.24
C HIS A 69 1.72 -0.78 -21.66
N ARG A 70 2.96 -0.78 -21.18
CA ARG A 70 3.53 -1.93 -20.46
C ARG A 70 2.74 -2.17 -19.16
N LEU A 71 2.50 -3.44 -18.85
CA LEU A 71 1.99 -3.84 -17.54
C LEU A 71 3.05 -3.63 -16.45
N ALA A 72 2.60 -3.38 -15.23
CA ALA A 72 3.49 -3.22 -14.09
C ALA A 72 4.30 -4.50 -13.85
N THR A 73 5.60 -4.36 -13.57
CA THR A 73 6.45 -5.48 -13.20
C THR A 73 6.16 -5.99 -11.79
N PRO A 74 6.64 -7.19 -11.41
CA PRO A 74 6.60 -7.65 -10.03
C PRO A 74 7.26 -6.68 -9.04
N ASP A 75 8.31 -5.97 -9.45
CA ASP A 75 8.99 -4.98 -8.60
C ASP A 75 8.18 -3.68 -8.47
N GLU A 76 7.38 -3.34 -9.48
CA GLU A 76 6.48 -2.18 -9.49
C GLU A 76 5.13 -2.49 -8.80
N ALA A 77 4.74 -3.77 -8.75
CA ALA A 77 3.46 -4.22 -8.21
C ALA A 77 3.18 -3.78 -6.75
N PRO A 78 4.14 -3.75 -5.81
CA PRO A 78 3.93 -3.25 -4.46
C PRO A 78 3.54 -1.77 -4.40
N PHE A 79 3.87 -0.99 -5.44
CA PHE A 79 3.60 0.44 -5.48
C PHE A 79 2.22 0.78 -6.07
N LEU A 80 1.58 -0.20 -6.73
CA LEU A 80 0.22 -0.08 -7.28
C LEU A 80 -0.80 0.19 -6.19
N TRP A 81 -1.74 1.10 -6.45
CA TRP A 81 -2.75 1.49 -5.47
C TRP A 81 -3.61 0.31 -5.00
N SER A 82 -4.03 -0.55 -5.95
CA SER A 82 -4.82 -1.77 -5.66
C SER A 82 -4.10 -2.75 -4.74
N HIS A 83 -2.77 -2.72 -4.70
CA HIS A 83 -1.93 -3.60 -3.90
C HIS A 83 -1.54 -2.99 -2.55
N ARG A 84 -1.87 -1.73 -2.29
CA ARG A 84 -1.61 -1.08 -1.00
C ARG A 84 -2.56 -1.63 0.07
N LYS A 85 -2.15 -2.69 0.74
CA LYS A 85 -2.82 -3.24 1.92
C LYS A 85 -2.16 -2.71 3.19
N LYS A 86 -2.96 -2.12 4.09
CA LYS A 86 -2.51 -1.82 5.45
C LYS A 86 -2.64 -3.08 6.29
N LYS A 87 -1.60 -3.42 7.05
CA LYS A 87 -1.68 -4.49 8.06
C LYS A 87 -2.59 -4.02 9.20
N ASP A 88 -3.31 -4.94 9.83
CA ASP A 88 -4.30 -4.58 10.87
C ASP A 88 -3.67 -3.87 12.06
N PHE A 89 -2.47 -4.28 12.48
CA PHE A 89 -1.75 -3.58 13.56
C PHE A 89 -1.40 -2.13 13.19
N LEU A 90 -0.99 -1.87 11.93
CA LEU A 90 -0.71 -0.52 11.45
C LEU A 90 -1.98 0.33 11.45
N ARG A 91 -3.12 -0.27 11.12
CA ARG A 91 -4.42 0.40 11.17
C ARG A 91 -4.74 0.82 12.61
N THR A 92 -4.59 -0.07 13.57
CA THR A 92 -4.86 0.22 15.00
C THR A 92 -3.96 1.32 15.53
N GLU A 93 -2.67 1.31 15.19
CA GLU A 93 -1.74 2.36 15.62
C GLU A 93 -2.02 3.72 14.96
N ILE A 94 -2.39 3.73 13.68
CA ILE A 94 -2.86 4.96 13.02
C ILE A 94 -4.08 5.50 13.75
N MET A 95 -5.03 4.65 14.14
CA MET A 95 -6.23 5.09 14.86
C MET A 95 -5.90 5.63 16.26
N SER A 96 -4.94 5.03 16.98
CA SER A 96 -4.53 5.55 18.30
C SER A 96 -3.83 6.91 18.19
N MET A 97 -2.96 7.08 17.20
CA MET A 97 -2.29 8.36 16.92
C MET A 97 -3.27 9.44 16.45
N GLU A 98 -4.29 9.07 15.66
CA GLU A 98 -5.34 9.98 15.23
C GLU A 98 -6.22 10.43 16.40
N ALA A 99 -6.52 9.54 17.35
CA ALA A 99 -7.32 9.86 18.54
C ALA A 99 -6.67 10.92 19.45
N VAL A 100 -5.34 10.99 19.48
CA VAL A 100 -4.58 12.00 20.24
C VAL A 100 -4.24 13.25 19.41
N GLY A 101 -4.75 13.34 18.17
CA GLY A 101 -4.58 14.51 17.32
C GLY A 101 -3.23 14.63 16.62
N ILE A 102 -2.45 13.55 16.50
CA ILE A 102 -1.18 13.58 15.78
C ILE A 102 -1.44 13.80 14.29
N ARG A 103 -0.76 14.80 13.72
CA ARG A 103 -0.90 15.15 12.30
C ARG A 103 -0.40 14.00 11.41
N LYS A 104 -1.07 13.80 10.27
CA LYS A 104 -0.80 12.70 9.34
C LYS A 104 0.66 12.59 8.90
N HIS A 105 1.33 13.72 8.64
CA HIS A 105 2.76 13.68 8.26
C HIS A 105 3.65 13.15 9.38
N VAL A 106 3.35 13.51 10.64
CA VAL A 106 4.07 13.01 11.82
C VAL A 106 3.78 11.52 12.03
N MET A 107 2.52 11.09 11.85
CA MET A 107 2.20 9.65 11.89
C MET A 107 3.02 8.86 10.86
N MET A 108 3.15 9.38 9.64
CA MET A 108 3.96 8.73 8.60
C MET A 108 5.45 8.66 8.98
N ASP A 109 6.00 9.71 9.57
CA ASP A 109 7.39 9.70 10.07
C ASP A 109 7.58 8.65 11.16
N VAL A 110 6.67 8.58 12.14
CA VAL A 110 6.70 7.57 13.21
C VAL A 110 6.64 6.16 12.65
N LEU A 111 5.71 5.90 11.72
CA LEU A 111 5.58 4.59 11.08
C LEU A 111 6.83 4.20 10.29
N LYS A 112 7.42 5.15 9.55
CA LYS A 112 8.67 4.94 8.81
C LYS A 112 9.84 4.63 9.74
N CYS A 113 9.93 5.34 10.86
CA CYS A 113 10.95 5.11 11.88
C CYS A 113 10.80 3.73 12.54
N ARG A 114 9.57 3.29 12.84
CA ARG A 114 9.30 2.03 13.56
C ARG A 114 9.36 0.80 12.67
N TYR A 115 8.84 0.88 11.44
CA TYR A 115 8.65 -0.28 10.57
C TYR A 115 9.48 -0.23 9.27
N GLY A 116 10.28 0.83 9.10
CA GLY A 116 11.02 1.07 7.87
C GLY A 116 10.18 1.69 6.75
N GLY A 117 10.86 2.00 5.64
CA GLY A 117 10.25 2.49 4.41
C GLY A 117 10.19 1.41 3.32
N TYR A 118 9.93 1.83 2.09
CA TYR A 118 9.88 0.95 0.91
C TYR A 118 11.20 0.25 0.58
N ASP A 119 12.31 0.66 1.19
CA ASP A 119 13.65 0.09 1.00
C ASP A 119 13.86 -1.22 1.77
N ALA A 120 12.96 -1.53 2.72
CA ALA A 120 12.92 -2.84 3.35
C ALA A 120 12.33 -3.85 2.36
N LYS A 121 13.19 -4.55 1.62
CA LYS A 121 12.82 -5.68 0.75
C LYS A 121 11.98 -6.66 1.56
N SER A 122 10.66 -6.55 1.46
CA SER A 122 9.73 -7.46 2.10
C SER A 122 9.93 -8.82 1.44
N ASN A 123 10.58 -9.71 2.18
CA ASN A 123 10.72 -11.12 1.83
C ASN A 123 9.32 -11.76 1.88
N TRP A 124 8.52 -11.55 0.84
CA TRP A 124 7.32 -12.34 0.59
C TRP A 124 7.77 -13.60 -0.12
N THR A 125 8.24 -14.59 0.63
CA THR A 125 8.18 -15.97 0.14
C THR A 125 6.70 -16.30 0.00
N TYR A 126 6.21 -16.22 -1.23
CA TYR A 126 4.90 -16.72 -1.62
C TYR A 126 4.88 -18.23 -1.33
N SER A 127 4.40 -18.61 -0.15
CA SER A 127 4.19 -20.00 0.21
C SER A 127 2.99 -20.50 -0.60
N MET A 128 3.26 -21.11 -1.76
CA MET A 128 2.31 -22.02 -2.37
C MET A 128 2.16 -23.22 -1.43
N SER A 129 1.16 -23.21 -0.56
CA SER A 129 0.57 -24.44 -0.02
C SER A 129 -0.74 -24.66 -0.78
N GLY A 130 -0.74 -25.67 -1.64
CA GLY A 130 -1.84 -25.99 -2.53
C GLY A 130 -3.10 -26.47 -1.81
N THR A 131 -4.24 -26.30 -2.47
CA THR A 131 -5.15 -27.37 -2.93
C THR A 131 -6.48 -26.74 -3.36
N GLY A 132 -7.00 -27.16 -4.52
CA GLY A 132 -8.41 -26.94 -4.91
C GLY A 132 -8.69 -26.00 -6.09
N MET A 133 -8.08 -26.21 -7.26
CA MET A 133 -8.66 -25.69 -8.50
C MET A 133 -9.85 -26.58 -8.92
N SER A 134 -11.07 -26.15 -8.62
CA SER A 134 -12.25 -26.65 -9.34
C SER A 134 -12.23 -26.09 -10.75
N SER A 135 -12.11 -27.00 -11.72
CA SER A 135 -12.19 -26.76 -13.15
C SER A 135 -13.51 -26.06 -13.51
N VAL A 136 -13.44 -24.82 -14.00
CA VAL A 136 -14.54 -24.19 -14.75
C VAL A 136 -14.27 -24.42 -16.23
N HIS A 137 -15.02 -25.36 -16.80
CA HIS A 137 -15.06 -25.63 -18.23
C HIS A 137 -15.72 -24.44 -18.95
N PHE A 138 -15.01 -23.84 -19.89
CA PHE A 138 -15.53 -22.81 -20.78
C PHE A 138 -15.91 -23.48 -22.10
N ASN A 139 -17.21 -23.74 -22.30
CA ASN A 139 -17.72 -24.17 -23.60
C ASN A 139 -17.87 -22.94 -24.50
N GLN A 140 -17.09 -22.89 -25.57
CA GLN A 140 -17.32 -21.99 -26.70
C GLN A 140 -18.46 -22.57 -27.56
N SER A 141 -19.38 -21.71 -27.99
CA SER A 141 -20.34 -21.96 -29.06
C SER A 141 -19.91 -21.15 -30.28
#